data_AF-A0AAC9BLS6-F1
#
_entry.id   AF-A0AAC9BLS6-F1
#
_cell.length_a   1.000
_cell.length_b   1.000
_cell.length_c   1.000
_cell.angle_alpha   90.00
_cell.angle_beta   90.00
_cell.angle_gamma   90.00
#
_symmetry.space_group_name_H-M   'P 1'
#
loop_
_entity.id
_entity.type
_entity.pdbx_description
1 polymer ?
#
loop_
_entity_poly.entity_id
_entity_poly.type
_entity_poly.pdbx_seq_one_letter_code
_entity_poly.pdbx_strand_id
1 'polypeptide(L)'
;MIAVTSRRLVAVAAGLLLSCAALAQTAAPDAVPMSPMPGHGPGMMGRGQGPGFGQPGPHGMERGHHHGGEFFLRGLKLTEEQRDKIFAIKYAQMPQEREQHKAVAHARRDLRQMVMSGQYDEARVRTLSEALGRAVTQEAQLRAQAGAKIMQVLTPEQRKQITDREARHVAELEQGEDAPAQELAAM
;
A
#
# COMPACT_ATOMS: atom_id res chain seq x y z
N MET A 1 63.09 -8.11 -20.57
CA MET A 1 63.51 -8.94 -21.72
C MET A 1 62.44 -10.01 -21.93
N ILE A 2 61.64 -9.91 -23.00
CA ILE A 2 61.61 -10.85 -24.18
C ILE A 2 61.04 -12.23 -23.77
N ALA A 3 60.05 -12.90 -24.35
CA ALA A 3 59.11 -12.76 -25.49
C ALA A 3 57.98 -13.80 -25.24
N VAL A 4 56.70 -13.55 -25.51
CA VAL A 4 55.93 -13.76 -26.77
C VAL A 4 56.22 -15.06 -27.55
N THR A 5 55.13 -15.70 -28.00
CA THR A 5 54.96 -16.76 -29.02
C THR A 5 55.06 -18.21 -28.52
N SER A 6 54.28 -19.20 -28.94
CA SER A 6 53.01 -19.32 -29.67
C SER A 6 52.75 -20.83 -29.84
N ARG A 7 51.51 -21.30 -29.84
CA ARG A 7 51.10 -22.37 -30.77
C ARG A 7 49.59 -22.43 -30.90
N ARG A 8 49.14 -22.05 -32.11
CA ARG A 8 47.80 -22.23 -32.63
C ARG A 8 47.63 -23.72 -32.96
N LEU A 9 46.51 -24.32 -32.56
CA LEU A 9 45.91 -25.42 -33.30
C LEU A 9 44.52 -24.97 -33.76
N VAL A 10 44.42 -24.82 -35.07
CA VAL A 10 43.20 -24.67 -35.84
C VAL A 10 42.67 -26.09 -36.06
N ALA A 11 41.40 -26.34 -35.73
CA ALA A 11 40.61 -27.35 -36.41
C ALA A 11 39.14 -26.90 -36.41
N VAL A 12 38.68 -26.56 -37.61
CA VAL A 12 37.34 -26.17 -38.01
C VAL A 12 36.47 -27.43 -38.08
N ALA A 13 35.23 -27.36 -37.58
CA ALA A 13 34.14 -28.17 -38.08
C ALA A 13 32.85 -27.34 -38.07
N ALA A 14 32.48 -26.89 -39.26
CA ALA A 14 31.18 -26.27 -39.55
C ALA A 14 30.08 -27.33 -39.41
N GLY A 15 28.97 -26.94 -38.79
CA GLY A 15 27.74 -27.72 -38.72
C GLY A 15 26.55 -26.78 -38.65
N LEU A 16 26.17 -26.24 -39.80
CA LEU A 16 25.01 -25.38 -40.01
C LEU A 16 23.78 -26.27 -40.14
N LEU A 17 22.85 -26.24 -39.17
CA LEU A 17 21.48 -26.71 -39.38
C LEU A 17 20.49 -25.69 -38.81
N LEU A 18 20.05 -24.85 -39.74
CA LEU A 18 18.91 -23.95 -39.62
C LEU A 18 17.64 -24.79 -39.81
N SER A 19 16.95 -25.16 -38.73
CA SER A 19 15.62 -25.75 -38.81
C SER A 19 14.58 -24.75 -38.33
N CYS A 20 13.99 -24.04 -39.30
CA CYS A 20 12.66 -23.49 -39.18
C CYS A 20 11.64 -24.64 -39.22
N ALA A 21 10.85 -24.77 -38.15
CA ALA A 21 9.58 -25.48 -38.20
C ALA A 21 8.55 -24.63 -37.46
N ALA A 22 7.82 -23.83 -38.24
CA ALA A 22 6.58 -23.22 -37.81
C ALA A 22 5.52 -24.32 -37.71
N LEU A 23 4.92 -24.50 -36.54
CA LEU A 23 3.67 -25.23 -36.39
C LEU A 23 2.72 -24.46 -35.46
N ALA A 24 1.71 -23.89 -36.13
CA ALA A 24 0.30 -23.81 -35.75
C ALA A 24 -0.05 -23.32 -34.33
N GLN A 25 -0.58 -22.10 -34.30
CA GLN A 25 -1.48 -21.58 -33.28
C GLN A 25 -2.51 -22.63 -32.84
N THR A 26 -2.55 -22.96 -31.56
CA THR A 26 -3.70 -23.61 -30.94
C THR A 26 -4.66 -22.54 -30.41
N ALA A 27 -5.89 -22.60 -30.91
CA ALA A 27 -6.99 -21.71 -30.59
C ALA A 27 -7.26 -21.59 -29.09
N ALA A 28 -7.51 -20.37 -28.63
CA ALA A 28 -8.04 -20.09 -27.30
C ALA A 28 -9.52 -20.52 -27.22
N PRO A 29 -9.97 -21.14 -26.12
CA PRO A 29 -11.38 -21.38 -25.90
C PRO A 29 -12.09 -20.10 -25.40
N ASP A 30 -13.23 -19.82 -26.04
CA ASP A 30 -14.43 -19.17 -25.50
C ASP A 30 -14.28 -17.81 -24.79
N ALA A 31 -14.16 -16.76 -25.61
CA ALA A 31 -14.65 -15.44 -25.23
C ALA A 31 -16.20 -15.45 -25.27
N VAL A 32 -16.81 -15.35 -24.09
CA VAL A 32 -18.26 -15.21 -23.94
C VAL A 32 -18.72 -13.90 -24.61
N PRO A 33 -19.72 -13.92 -25.52
CA PRO A 33 -20.21 -12.71 -26.17
C PRO A 33 -20.94 -11.83 -25.15
N MET A 34 -20.42 -10.62 -24.91
CA MET A 34 -21.11 -9.55 -24.19
C MET A 34 -22.32 -9.10 -25.02
N SER A 35 -23.52 -9.35 -24.52
CA SER A 35 -24.77 -8.85 -25.10
C SER A 35 -24.77 -7.32 -25.21
N PRO A 36 -25.24 -6.72 -26.32
CA PRO A 36 -25.41 -5.28 -26.41
C PRO A 36 -26.56 -4.83 -25.50
N MET A 37 -26.25 -3.88 -24.61
CA MET A 37 -27.25 -3.20 -23.77
C MET A 37 -28.22 -2.39 -24.65
N PRO A 38 -29.54 -2.41 -24.38
CA PRO A 38 -30.50 -1.62 -25.13
C PRO A 38 -30.36 -0.11 -24.86
N GLY A 39 -30.32 0.66 -25.95
CA GLY A 39 -30.94 1.99 -26.13
C GLY A 39 -30.84 3.02 -25.01
N HIS A 40 -29.95 4.00 -25.19
CA HIS A 40 -30.14 5.34 -24.62
C HIS A 40 -31.36 5.99 -25.31
N GLY A 41 -32.49 6.06 -24.59
CA GLY A 41 -33.66 6.82 -25.01
C GLY A 41 -33.41 8.34 -24.89
N PRO A 42 -33.95 9.17 -25.80
CA PRO A 42 -33.77 10.61 -25.78
C PRO A 42 -34.79 11.30 -24.86
N GLY A 43 -34.30 12.23 -24.02
CA GLY A 43 -35.10 13.34 -23.52
C GLY A 43 -35.54 13.26 -22.05
N MET A 44 -34.85 14.00 -21.19
CA MET A 44 -35.53 14.82 -20.17
C MET A 44 -34.67 16.03 -19.82
N MET A 45 -34.84 17.10 -20.61
CA MET A 45 -34.44 18.46 -20.24
C MET A 45 -35.36 18.92 -19.10
N GLY A 46 -34.87 18.84 -17.87
CA GLY A 46 -35.52 19.39 -16.68
C GLY A 46 -34.64 20.44 -16.03
N ARG A 47 -34.61 21.64 -16.62
CA ARG A 47 -33.90 22.82 -16.14
C ARG A 47 -34.60 23.35 -14.89
N GLY A 48 -34.22 22.85 -13.72
CA GLY A 48 -34.59 23.42 -12.42
C GLY A 48 -33.68 24.60 -12.06
N GLN A 49 -34.18 25.80 -12.34
CA GLN A 49 -33.56 27.09 -12.02
C GLN A 49 -33.69 27.35 -10.51
N GLY A 50 -32.58 27.27 -9.76
CA GLY A 50 -32.49 27.74 -8.38
C GLY A 50 -31.48 28.89 -8.28
N PRO A 51 -31.82 30.06 -7.71
CA PRO A 51 -30.92 31.20 -7.63
C PRO A 51 -30.00 31.05 -6.40
N GLY A 52 -28.69 31.01 -6.63
CA GLY A 52 -27.71 30.97 -5.54
C GLY A 52 -26.28 30.92 -6.07
N PHE A 53 -25.79 32.06 -6.56
CA PHE A 53 -24.36 32.30 -6.69
C PHE A 53 -23.74 32.32 -5.29
N GLY A 54 -23.37 31.15 -4.78
CA GLY A 54 -22.50 30.97 -3.63
C GLY A 54 -21.07 30.87 -4.13
N GLN A 55 -20.30 31.92 -3.88
CA GLN A 55 -18.86 32.02 -4.05
C GLN A 55 -18.14 30.73 -3.58
N PRO A 56 -17.12 30.21 -4.30
CA PRO A 56 -16.27 29.16 -3.73
C PRO A 56 -15.52 29.78 -2.56
N GLY A 57 -16.00 29.51 -1.34
CA GLY A 57 -15.34 29.94 -0.12
C GLY A 57 -13.94 29.30 -0.04
N PRO A 58 -12.94 29.99 0.50
CA PRO A 58 -11.55 29.54 0.46
C PRO A 58 -11.21 28.45 1.49
N HIS A 59 -12.16 27.63 1.94
CA HIS A 59 -11.92 26.59 2.94
C HIS A 59 -12.59 25.26 2.55
N GLY A 60 -11.77 24.22 2.44
CA GLY A 60 -12.25 22.84 2.42
C GLY A 60 -11.48 21.82 1.57
N MET A 61 -10.26 22.12 1.11
CA MET A 61 -9.31 21.06 0.74
C MET A 61 -8.79 20.38 2.02
N GLU A 62 -9.68 19.73 2.77
CA GLU A 62 -9.32 19.00 3.99
C GLU A 62 -10.17 17.73 4.09
N ARG A 63 -10.21 16.96 3.00
CA ARG A 63 -10.82 15.63 3.01
C ARG A 63 -9.82 14.65 2.41
N GLY A 64 -8.83 14.28 3.23
CA GLY A 64 -7.81 13.31 2.81
C GLY A 64 -6.54 13.24 3.63
N HIS A 65 -6.49 13.74 4.87
CA HIS A 65 -5.36 13.48 5.77
C HIS A 65 -5.70 12.34 6.72
N HIS A 66 -5.92 11.14 6.16
CA HIS A 66 -5.60 9.95 6.92
C HIS A 66 -4.11 10.01 7.17
N HIS A 67 -3.74 10.45 8.37
CA HIS A 67 -2.40 10.32 8.92
C HIS A 67 -2.05 8.82 9.01
N GLY A 68 -1.75 8.19 7.88
CA GLY A 68 -0.91 6.99 7.82
C GLY A 68 0.56 7.38 7.92
N GLY A 69 0.84 8.46 8.64
CA GLY A 69 2.17 9.04 8.79
C GLY A 69 2.79 8.59 10.10
N GLU A 70 4.10 8.66 10.12
CA GLU A 70 4.99 8.40 11.24
C GLU A 70 4.62 9.29 12.44
N PHE A 71 3.66 8.84 13.27
CA PHE A 71 3.17 9.61 14.42
C PHE A 71 4.32 10.02 15.36
N PHE A 72 5.39 9.22 15.39
CA PHE A 72 6.60 9.51 16.15
C PHE A 72 7.30 10.82 15.75
N LEU A 73 7.09 11.35 14.53
CA LEU A 73 7.65 12.63 14.10
C LEU A 73 6.89 13.85 14.65
N ARG A 74 5.64 13.66 15.12
CA ARG A 74 4.80 14.76 15.61
C ARG A 74 5.54 15.56 16.66
N GLY A 75 5.57 16.89 16.56
CA GLY A 75 6.19 17.75 17.59
C GLY A 75 7.72 17.81 17.56
N LEU A 76 8.41 17.12 16.64
CA LEU A 76 9.83 17.38 16.37
C LEU A 76 9.98 18.65 15.54
N LYS A 77 11.00 19.47 15.87
CA LYS A 77 11.46 20.55 15.01
C LYS A 77 12.40 19.96 13.95
N LEU A 78 11.89 19.76 12.74
CA LEU A 78 12.65 19.24 11.60
C LEU A 78 13.22 20.40 10.77
N THR A 79 14.45 20.26 10.28
CA THR A 79 14.99 21.20 9.28
C THR A 79 14.35 20.98 7.91
N GLU A 80 14.48 21.94 7.00
CA GLU A 80 13.99 21.78 5.62
C GLU A 80 14.64 20.58 4.92
N GLU A 81 15.96 20.43 5.04
CA GLU A 81 16.70 19.30 4.47
C GLU A 81 16.20 17.94 5.03
N GLN A 82 15.88 17.88 6.32
CA GLN A 82 15.30 16.67 6.92
C GLN A 82 13.91 16.38 6.36
N ARG A 83 13.06 17.40 6.22
CA ARG A 83 11.72 17.26 5.64
C ARG A 83 11.77 16.76 4.20
N ASP A 84 12.69 17.27 3.40
CA ASP A 84 12.85 16.85 2.00
C ASP A 84 13.29 15.39 1.89
N LYS A 85 14.26 14.97 2.71
CA LYS A 85 14.69 13.56 2.80
C LYS A 85 13.55 12.64 3.24
N ILE A 86 12.79 13.05 4.26
CA ILE A 86 11.62 12.29 4.76
C ILE A 86 10.55 12.21 3.65
N PHE A 87 10.27 13.30 2.95
CA PHE A 87 9.33 13.31 1.84
C PHE A 87 9.76 12.35 0.74
N ALA A 88 11.03 12.37 0.33
CA ALA A 88 11.56 11.48 -0.70
C ALA A 88 11.43 10.00 -0.30
N ILE A 89 11.75 9.65 0.96
CA ILE A 89 11.58 8.29 1.49
C ILE A 89 10.12 7.83 1.36
N LYS A 90 9.18 8.69 1.77
CA LYS A 90 7.75 8.37 1.74
C LYS A 90 7.22 8.27 0.32
N TYR A 91 7.56 9.25 -0.52
CA TYR A 91 7.11 9.29 -1.91
C TYR A 91 7.53 8.03 -2.68
N ALA A 92 8.75 7.53 -2.43
CA ALA A 92 9.25 6.33 -3.07
C ALA A 92 8.43 5.05 -2.76
N GLN A 93 7.83 4.95 -1.57
CA GLN A 93 7.03 3.77 -1.18
C GLN A 93 5.51 3.94 -1.40
N MET A 94 5.04 5.17 -1.64
CA MET A 94 3.61 5.47 -1.81
C MET A 94 2.88 4.56 -2.81
N PRO A 95 3.45 4.17 -3.98
CA PRO A 95 2.77 3.26 -4.90
C PRO A 95 2.46 1.91 -4.26
N GLN A 96 3.45 1.31 -3.59
CA GLN A 96 3.31 0.01 -2.96
C GLN A 96 2.36 0.07 -1.75
N GLU A 97 2.42 1.11 -0.93
CA GLU A 97 1.45 1.33 0.15
C GLU A 97 0.02 1.43 -0.37
N ARG A 98 -0.20 2.16 -1.47
CA ARG A 98 -1.53 2.29 -2.10
C ARG A 98 -2.05 0.94 -2.59
N GLU A 99 -1.20 0.08 -3.13
CA GLU A 99 -1.59 -1.28 -3.54
C GLU A 99 -2.02 -2.12 -2.35
N GLN A 100 -1.25 -2.12 -1.26
CA GLN A 100 -1.61 -2.84 -0.04
C GLN A 100 -2.91 -2.30 0.57
N HIS A 101 -3.10 -0.98 0.58
CA HIS A 101 -4.35 -0.36 1.07
C HIS A 101 -5.56 -0.81 0.26
N LYS A 102 -5.43 -0.91 -1.07
CA LYS A 102 -6.49 -1.44 -1.93
C LYS A 102 -6.78 -2.91 -1.60
N ALA A 103 -5.75 -3.73 -1.42
CA ALA A 103 -5.90 -5.15 -1.08
C ALA A 103 -6.62 -5.32 0.27
N VAL A 104 -6.21 -4.58 1.30
CA VAL A 104 -6.87 -4.56 2.62
C VAL A 104 -8.32 -4.11 2.50
N ALA A 105 -8.59 -3.02 1.78
CA ALA A 105 -9.94 -2.49 1.60
C ALA A 105 -10.84 -3.47 0.83
N HIS A 106 -10.30 -4.17 -0.17
CA HIS A 106 -11.00 -5.19 -0.94
C HIS A 106 -11.36 -6.39 -0.07
N ALA A 107 -10.39 -7.02 0.59
CA ALA A 107 -10.63 -8.18 1.43
C ALA A 107 -11.65 -7.87 2.56
N ARG A 108 -11.54 -6.70 3.20
CA ARG A 108 -12.51 -6.26 4.22
C ARG A 108 -13.90 -6.04 3.64
N ARG A 109 -14.02 -5.51 2.42
CA ARG A 109 -15.32 -5.32 1.76
C ARG A 109 -15.95 -6.66 1.41
N ASP A 110 -15.19 -7.59 0.86
CA ASP A 110 -15.70 -8.91 0.47
C ASP A 110 -16.18 -9.70 1.68
N LEU A 111 -15.43 -9.68 2.79
CA LEU A 111 -15.83 -10.29 4.05
C LEU A 111 -17.15 -9.68 4.56
N ARG A 112 -17.27 -8.34 4.56
CA ARG A 112 -18.52 -7.67 4.96
C ARG A 112 -19.68 -8.03 4.03
N GLN A 113 -19.48 -8.02 2.73
CA GLN A 113 -20.52 -8.36 1.75
C GLN A 113 -21.01 -9.79 1.91
N MET A 114 -20.10 -10.74 2.17
CA MET A 114 -20.47 -12.13 2.44
C MET A 114 -21.38 -12.24 3.66
N VAL A 115 -20.99 -11.62 4.78
CA VAL A 115 -21.80 -11.61 6.01
C VAL A 115 -23.17 -10.97 5.76
N MET A 116 -23.21 -9.82 5.07
CA MET A 116 -24.46 -9.12 4.77
C MET A 116 -25.38 -9.88 3.79
N SER A 117 -24.81 -10.73 2.93
CA SER A 117 -25.59 -11.55 2.00
C SER A 117 -26.22 -12.78 2.66
N GLY A 118 -25.84 -13.10 3.91
CA GLY A 118 -26.23 -14.34 4.59
C GLY A 118 -25.58 -15.61 4.02
N GLN A 119 -24.71 -15.49 3.01
CA GLN A 119 -24.03 -16.61 2.36
C GLN A 119 -22.65 -16.83 3.00
N TYR A 120 -22.65 -17.23 4.27
CA TYR A 120 -21.40 -17.55 4.96
C TYR A 120 -20.76 -18.81 4.36
N ASP A 121 -19.56 -18.67 3.81
CA ASP A 121 -18.74 -19.75 3.31
C ASP A 121 -17.40 -19.73 4.06
N GLU A 122 -17.19 -20.73 4.92
CA GLU A 122 -16.01 -20.83 5.77
C GLU A 122 -14.70 -20.88 4.96
N ALA A 123 -14.67 -21.61 3.85
CA ALA A 123 -13.48 -21.73 3.01
C ALA A 123 -13.15 -20.39 2.34
N ARG A 124 -14.19 -19.66 1.91
CA ARG A 124 -14.02 -18.32 1.33
C ARG A 124 -13.60 -17.30 2.39
N VAL A 125 -14.16 -17.35 3.60
CA VAL A 125 -13.73 -16.51 4.73
C VAL A 125 -12.28 -16.73 5.06
N ARG A 126 -11.84 -17.99 5.15
CA ARG A 126 -10.44 -18.33 5.40
C ARG A 126 -9.53 -17.73 4.33
N THR A 127 -9.87 -17.89 3.06
CA THR A 127 -9.09 -17.37 1.93
C THR A 127 -8.98 -15.84 1.96
N LEU A 128 -10.09 -15.14 2.18
CA LEU A 128 -10.13 -13.67 2.27
C LEU A 128 -9.37 -13.16 3.51
N SER A 129 -9.46 -13.87 4.63
CA SER A 129 -8.75 -13.51 5.87
C SER A 129 -7.24 -13.71 5.74
N GLU A 130 -6.80 -14.79 5.10
CA GLU A 130 -5.39 -15.00 4.80
C GLU A 130 -4.84 -13.93 3.83
N ALA A 131 -5.62 -13.54 2.82
CA ALA A 131 -5.27 -12.45 1.90
C ALA A 131 -5.19 -11.10 2.63
N LEU A 132 -6.16 -10.81 3.50
CA LEU A 132 -6.15 -9.62 4.36
C LEU A 132 -4.91 -9.60 5.26
N GLY A 133 -4.61 -10.71 5.93
CA GLY A 133 -3.44 -10.87 6.79
C GLY A 133 -2.15 -10.56 6.04
N ARG A 134 -1.95 -11.16 4.86
CA ARG A 134 -0.78 -10.89 4.01
C ARG A 134 -0.65 -9.40 3.65
N ALA A 135 -1.74 -8.76 3.23
CA ALA A 135 -1.72 -7.35 2.85
C ALA A 135 -1.40 -6.42 4.04
N VAL A 136 -1.96 -6.69 5.22
CA VAL A 136 -1.66 -5.95 6.45
C VAL A 136 -0.20 -6.14 6.87
N THR A 137 0.33 -7.37 6.79
CA THR A 137 1.74 -7.63 7.07
C THR A 137 2.66 -6.85 6.13
N GLN A 138 2.36 -6.84 4.84
CA GLN A 138 3.15 -6.10 3.85
C GLN A 138 3.08 -4.58 4.10
N GLU A 139 1.90 -4.05 4.41
CA GLU A 139 1.74 -2.64 4.80
C GLU A 139 2.58 -2.28 6.03
N ALA A 140 2.54 -3.12 7.07
CA ALA A 140 3.32 -2.92 8.29
C ALA A 140 4.84 -2.95 8.02
N GLN A 141 5.29 -3.87 7.17
CA GLN A 141 6.69 -3.97 6.76
C GLN A 141 7.16 -2.72 6.01
N LEU A 142 6.36 -2.20 5.08
CA LEU A 142 6.69 -0.97 4.35
C LEU A 142 6.85 0.22 5.30
N ARG A 143 5.88 0.40 6.20
CA ARG A 143 5.93 1.45 7.21
C ARG A 143 7.14 1.33 8.13
N ALA A 144 7.46 0.12 8.58
CA ALA A 144 8.64 -0.11 9.42
C ALA A 144 9.95 0.21 8.68
N GLN A 145 10.06 -0.16 7.41
CA GLN A 145 11.23 0.14 6.58
C GLN A 145 11.40 1.65 6.37
N ALA A 146 10.33 2.38 6.06
CA ALA A 146 10.40 3.84 5.97
C ALA A 146 10.70 4.48 7.32
N GLY A 147 10.07 4.02 8.39
CA GLY A 147 10.34 4.50 9.75
C GLY A 147 11.81 4.36 10.12
N ALA A 148 12.42 3.22 9.83
CA ALA A 148 13.86 2.99 10.05
C ALA A 148 14.74 3.96 9.25
N LYS A 149 14.44 4.17 7.95
CA LYS A 149 15.16 5.14 7.11
C LYS A 149 14.99 6.58 7.63
N ILE A 150 13.79 6.94 8.07
CA ILE A 150 13.48 8.25 8.63
C ILE A 150 14.27 8.48 9.92
N MET A 151 14.38 7.48 10.81
CA MET A 151 15.16 7.59 12.05
C MET A 151 16.66 7.90 11.80
N GLN A 152 17.20 7.47 10.64
CA GLN A 152 18.58 7.79 10.23
C GLN A 152 18.75 9.24 9.76
N VAL A 153 17.68 9.92 9.34
CA VAL A 153 17.69 11.34 8.95
C VAL A 153 17.72 12.28 10.17
N LEU A 154 17.23 11.80 11.32
CA LEU A 154 17.11 12.58 12.54
C LEU A 154 18.46 12.76 13.26
N THR A 155 18.56 13.80 14.08
CA THR A 155 19.70 13.97 14.99
C THR A 155 19.58 13.00 16.18
N PRO A 156 20.69 12.72 16.91
CA PRO A 156 20.63 11.93 18.14
C PRO A 156 19.62 12.47 19.16
N GLU A 157 19.53 13.79 19.31
CA GLU A 157 18.64 14.45 20.26
C GLU A 157 17.17 14.28 19.87
N GLN A 158 16.85 14.40 18.58
CA GLN A 158 15.50 14.16 18.06
C GLN A 158 15.07 12.69 18.26
N ARG A 159 15.98 11.73 18.03
CA ARG A 159 15.71 10.30 18.30
C ARG A 159 15.47 10.02 19.78
N LYS A 160 16.23 10.68 20.67
CA LYS A 160 16.01 10.59 22.12
C LYS A 160 14.62 11.11 22.50
N GLN A 161 14.21 12.26 21.96
CA GLN A 161 12.85 12.79 22.21
C GLN A 161 11.74 11.83 21.77
N ILE A 162 11.93 11.07 20.70
CA ILE A 162 10.97 10.03 20.29
C ILE A 162 10.93 8.91 21.32
N THR A 163 12.09 8.37 21.69
CA THR A 163 12.21 7.23 22.61
C THR A 163 11.64 7.57 23.99
N ASP A 164 11.93 8.77 24.51
CA ASP A 164 11.40 9.24 25.79
C ASP A 164 9.87 9.40 25.76
N ARG A 165 9.30 9.78 24.60
CA ARG A 165 7.85 9.89 24.44
C ARG A 165 7.19 8.51 24.36
N GLU A 166 7.79 7.59 23.64
CA GLU A 166 7.30 6.21 23.55
C GLU A 166 7.32 5.54 24.92
N ALA A 167 8.41 5.66 25.66
CA ALA A 167 8.51 5.11 27.02
C ALA A 167 7.43 5.68 27.96
N ARG A 168 7.14 6.98 27.87
CA ARG A 168 6.04 7.58 28.64
C ARG A 168 4.68 7.04 28.22
N HIS A 169 4.44 6.89 26.92
CA HIS A 169 3.17 6.37 26.41
C HIS A 169 2.95 4.92 26.85
N VAL A 170 3.97 4.07 26.76
CA VAL A 170 3.90 2.68 27.24
C VAL A 170 3.61 2.64 28.74
N ALA A 171 4.31 3.42 29.56
CA ALA A 171 4.06 3.48 31.00
C ALA A 171 2.64 3.94 31.34
N GLU A 172 2.06 4.89 30.58
CA GLU A 172 0.68 5.36 30.75
C GLU A 172 -0.34 4.25 30.41
N LEU A 173 -0.10 3.48 29.35
CA LEU A 173 -0.96 2.36 28.98
C LEU A 173 -0.93 1.25 30.04
N GLU A 174 0.26 0.90 30.54
CA GLU A 174 0.42 -0.10 31.60
C GLU A 174 -0.30 0.34 32.90
N GLN A 175 -0.18 1.62 33.27
CA GLN A 175 -0.87 2.16 34.45
C GLN A 175 -2.39 2.23 34.28
N GLY A 176 -2.89 2.49 33.07
CA GLY A 176 -4.31 2.50 32.75
C GLY A 176 -4.95 1.10 32.73
N GLU A 177 -4.17 0.06 32.43
CA GLU A 177 -4.60 -1.34 32.45
C GLU A 177 -4.77 -1.88 33.89
N ASP A 178 -4.01 -1.34 34.85
CA ASP A 178 -4.04 -1.73 36.26
C ASP A 178 -5.13 -1.00 37.09
N ALA A 179 -5.65 0.13 36.60
CA ALA A 179 -6.64 0.95 37.30
C ALA A 179 -8.03 0.28 37.52
N PRO A 180 -8.65 -0.43 36.56
CA PRO A 180 -10.01 -0.99 36.74
C PRO A 180 -10.08 -2.21 37.68
N ALA A 181 -8.95 -2.84 38.01
CA ALA A 181 -8.94 -4.00 38.93
C ALA A 181 -9.05 -3.58 40.41
N GLN A 182 -8.62 -2.37 40.76
CA GLN A 182 -8.58 -1.90 42.15
C GLN A 182 -9.88 -1.17 42.56
N GLU A 183 -10.55 -0.50 41.63
CA GLU A 183 -11.81 0.20 41.91
C GLU A 183 -12.99 -0.76 42.10
N LEU A 184 -12.99 -1.92 41.41
CA LEU A 184 -14.00 -2.97 41.60
C LEU A 184 -13.80 -3.81 42.88
N ALA A 185 -12.61 -3.79 43.49
CA ALA A 185 -12.34 -4.47 44.75
C ALA A 185 -12.67 -3.61 45.98
N ALA A 186 -12.94 -2.32 45.78
CA ALA A 186 -13.27 -1.34 46.81
C ALA A 186 -14.76 -0.97 46.88
N MET A 187 -15.60 -1.56 46.01
CA MET A 187 -17.08 -1.47 46.03
C MET A 187 -17.69 -2.76 46.56
#